data_AF-A0A226C061-F1
#
_entry.id   AF-A0A226C061-F1
#
_cell.length_a   1.000
_cell.length_b   1.000
_cell.length_c   1.000
_cell.angle_alpha   90.00
_cell.angle_beta   90.00
_cell.angle_gamma   90.00
#
_symmetry.space_group_name_H-M   'P 1'
#
loop_
_entity.id
_entity.type
_entity.pdbx_description
1 polymer ?
#
loop_
_entity_poly.entity_id
_entity_poly.type
_entity_poly.pdbx_seq_one_letter_code
_entity_poly.pdbx_strand_id
1 'polypeptide(L)'
;MAIIKLNHSNNPKNPRNMASNNINKRTIILISILLLLIVIAFVVNFIIMPESQPSEEVEVPVSQGNTHRKEIDMEDMEFARKIMENMEWREETELYRDPFFGPIELSGVLEIAIDEGGELAFLENPPVIQDGRTLVPLQEIMENLEDSVHWNPKTKEIIIKREANVLLYLGEYEAEINGEIFKLDVPPQIIDDKIMVPLRFISEKLGLIVNYDDDGRKITISVN
;
A
#
# COMPACT_ATOMS: atom_id res chain seq x y z
N MET A 1 -9.37 78.14 -19.46
CA MET A 1 -10.05 77.01 -20.12
C MET A 1 -8.98 76.18 -20.82
N ALA A 2 -8.61 75.03 -20.23
CA ALA A 2 -8.28 73.73 -20.87
C ALA A 2 -7.46 73.72 -22.21
N ILE A 3 -6.40 72.93 -22.47
CA ILE A 3 -6.03 71.56 -22.08
C ILE A 3 -4.56 71.31 -22.49
N ILE A 4 -3.81 70.60 -21.65
CA ILE A 4 -2.52 69.95 -21.93
C ILE A 4 -2.80 68.67 -22.75
N LYS A 5 -2.24 68.53 -23.97
CA LYS A 5 -2.23 67.26 -24.71
C LYS A 5 -0.98 66.46 -24.33
N LEU A 6 -1.16 65.43 -23.50
CA LEU A 6 -0.16 64.38 -23.26
C LEU A 6 -0.16 63.40 -24.44
N ASN A 7 1.04 63.13 -24.95
CA ASN A 7 1.31 62.22 -26.06
C ASN A 7 1.11 60.76 -25.63
N HIS A 8 0.51 59.96 -26.50
CA HIS A 8 0.07 58.58 -26.26
C HIS A 8 1.26 57.59 -26.20
N SER A 9 1.19 56.68 -25.23
CA SER A 9 2.06 55.52 -25.05
C SER A 9 1.85 54.49 -26.17
N ASN A 10 2.91 54.15 -26.90
CA ASN A 10 2.91 53.05 -27.86
C ASN A 10 3.37 51.75 -27.16
N ASN A 11 2.43 50.86 -26.85
CA ASN A 11 2.71 49.50 -26.38
C ASN A 11 2.60 48.50 -27.55
N PRO A 12 3.69 47.83 -27.98
CA PRO A 12 3.60 46.79 -29.01
C PRO A 12 3.02 45.49 -28.43
N LYS A 13 1.88 45.05 -28.99
CA LYS A 13 1.23 43.77 -28.67
C LYS A 13 2.17 42.59 -28.94
N ASN A 14 2.37 41.75 -27.93
CA ASN A 14 3.13 40.50 -27.97
C ASN A 14 2.45 39.44 -28.89
N PRO A 15 3.13 38.89 -29.92
CA PRO A 15 2.54 37.95 -30.87
C PRO A 15 2.75 36.47 -30.50
N ARG A 16 2.86 36.12 -29.21
CA ARG A 16 2.78 34.71 -28.79
C ARG A 16 1.31 34.39 -28.58
N ASN A 17 0.67 33.72 -29.55
CA ASN A 17 -0.49 32.81 -29.38
C ASN A 17 -1.14 32.51 -30.75
N MET A 18 -0.44 31.83 -31.66
CA MET A 18 -1.08 31.22 -32.84
C MET A 18 -0.35 29.93 -33.23
N ALA A 19 -0.58 28.86 -32.48
CA ALA A 19 -0.45 27.50 -32.98
C ALA A 19 -1.86 26.91 -33.09
N SER A 20 -2.42 26.96 -34.30
CA SER A 20 -3.73 26.35 -34.60
C SER A 20 -3.51 24.84 -34.81
N ASN A 21 -3.90 24.03 -33.83
CA ASN A 21 -3.87 22.56 -33.92
C ASN A 21 -4.97 22.08 -34.87
N ASN A 22 -4.65 22.01 -36.16
CA ASN A 22 -5.52 21.42 -37.18
C ASN A 22 -5.36 19.89 -37.19
N ILE A 23 -6.04 19.21 -36.25
CA ILE A 23 -6.12 17.74 -36.27
C ILE A 23 -7.03 17.33 -37.43
N ASN A 24 -6.48 16.60 -38.39
CA ASN A 24 -7.20 16.20 -39.60
C ASN A 24 -8.32 15.21 -39.30
N LYS A 25 -9.44 15.27 -40.05
CA LYS A 25 -10.57 14.32 -39.91
C LYS A 25 -10.14 12.85 -39.98
N ARG A 26 -9.12 12.53 -40.81
CA ARG A 26 -8.54 11.19 -40.91
C ARG A 26 -7.86 10.75 -39.60
N THR A 27 -7.17 11.66 -38.93
CA THR A 27 -6.51 11.42 -37.64
C THR A 27 -7.54 11.16 -36.54
N ILE A 28 -8.64 11.91 -36.53
CA ILE A 28 -9.75 11.70 -35.58
C ILE A 28 -10.37 10.32 -35.77
N ILE A 29 -10.65 9.92 -37.02
CA ILE A 29 -11.22 8.60 -37.33
C ILE A 29 -10.28 7.46 -36.88
N LEU A 30 -8.98 7.59 -37.11
CA LEU A 30 -8.00 6.59 -36.68
C LEU A 30 -7.91 6.48 -35.16
N ILE A 31 -7.95 7.60 -34.43
CA ILE A 31 -7.96 7.60 -32.96
C ILE A 31 -9.23 6.94 -32.43
N SER A 32 -10.39 7.21 -33.03
CA SER A 32 -11.66 6.58 -32.64
C SER A 32 -11.66 5.07 -32.86
N ILE A 33 -11.09 4.57 -33.97
CA ILE A 33 -10.96 3.13 -34.22
C ILE A 33 -9.99 2.50 -33.22
N LEU A 34 -8.86 3.14 -32.92
CA LEU A 34 -7.90 2.63 -31.94
C LEU A 34 -8.51 2.54 -30.53
N LEU A 35 -9.25 3.57 -30.10
CA LEU A 35 -9.97 3.56 -28.82
C LEU A 35 -11.02 2.46 -28.77
N LEU A 36 -11.77 2.25 -29.85
CA LEU A 36 -12.76 1.16 -29.94
C LEU A 36 -12.10 -0.22 -29.81
N LEU A 37 -10.94 -0.44 -30.44
CA LEU A 37 -10.21 -1.70 -30.34
C LEU A 37 -9.69 -1.95 -28.91
N ILE A 38 -9.22 -0.90 -28.22
CA ILE A 38 -8.78 -1.00 -26.82
C ILE A 38 -9.96 -1.39 -25.92
N VAL A 39 -11.13 -0.78 -26.11
CA VAL A 39 -12.34 -1.12 -25.35
C VAL A 39 -12.79 -2.56 -25.59
N ILE A 40 -12.75 -3.03 -26.85
CA ILE A 40 -13.09 -4.42 -27.18
C ILE A 40 -12.12 -5.39 -26.51
N ALA A 41 -10.81 -5.11 -26.55
CA ALA A 41 -9.80 -5.95 -25.89
C ALA A 41 -10.04 -6.03 -24.37
N PHE A 42 -10.41 -4.92 -23.74
CA PHE A 42 -10.73 -4.88 -22.31
C PHE A 42 -11.97 -5.72 -21.97
N VAL A 43 -13.04 -5.59 -22.77
CA VAL A 43 -14.29 -6.35 -22.57
C VAL A 43 -14.07 -7.85 -22.77
N VAL A 44 -13.31 -8.25 -23.80
CA VAL A 44 -12.99 -9.68 -24.04
C VAL A 44 -12.18 -10.27 -22.87
N ASN A 45 -11.24 -9.51 -22.32
CA ASN A 45 -10.42 -9.97 -21.19
C ASN A 45 -11.24 -10.07 -19.88
N PHE A 46 -12.30 -9.27 -19.74
CA PHE A 46 -13.18 -9.29 -18.56
C PHE A 46 -14.20 -10.44 -18.60
N ILE A 47 -14.60 -10.92 -19.78
CA ILE A 47 -15.61 -11.97 -19.93
C ILE A 47 -15.01 -13.38 -19.81
N ILE A 48 -13.73 -13.57 -20.13
CA ILE A 48 -13.05 -14.87 -20.01
C ILE A 48 -12.34 -14.94 -18.64
N MET A 49 -13.13 -15.02 -17.58
CA MET A 49 -12.65 -15.34 -16.24
C MET A 49 -12.81 -16.86 -16.06
N PRO A 50 -11.74 -17.64 -15.78
CA PRO A 50 -11.91 -19.07 -15.59
C PRO A 50 -12.74 -19.31 -14.33
N GLU A 51 -13.86 -19.99 -14.51
CA GLU A 51 -14.72 -20.50 -13.45
C GLU A 51 -13.87 -21.25 -12.41
N SER A 52 -13.81 -20.71 -11.19
CA SER A 52 -13.09 -21.30 -10.06
C SER A 52 -13.58 -22.73 -9.86
N GLN A 53 -12.73 -23.70 -10.16
CA GLN A 53 -13.01 -25.11 -9.88
C GLN A 53 -13.26 -25.27 -8.38
N PRO A 54 -14.27 -26.06 -7.96
CA PRO A 54 -14.54 -26.25 -6.54
C PRO A 54 -13.34 -26.94 -5.88
N SER A 55 -12.97 -26.45 -4.70
CA SER A 55 -11.92 -27.02 -3.86
C SER A 55 -12.22 -28.49 -3.56
N GLU A 56 -11.34 -29.40 -4.00
CA GLU A 56 -11.34 -30.78 -3.50
C GLU A 56 -11.07 -30.79 -1.99
N GLU A 57 -12.03 -31.33 -1.23
CA GLU A 57 -11.90 -31.56 0.20
C GLU A 57 -10.91 -32.71 0.43
N VAL A 58 -9.71 -32.39 0.92
CA VAL A 58 -8.70 -33.40 1.26
C VAL A 58 -9.05 -34.01 2.62
N GLU A 59 -9.54 -35.25 2.63
CA GLU A 59 -9.69 -36.01 3.87
C GLU A 59 -8.31 -36.26 4.52
N VAL A 60 -8.11 -35.73 5.72
CA VAL A 60 -6.89 -35.92 6.50
C VAL A 60 -7.00 -37.25 7.28
N PRO A 61 -6.12 -38.25 7.05
CA PRO A 61 -6.14 -39.46 7.87
C PRO A 61 -5.62 -39.13 9.27
N VAL A 62 -6.45 -39.39 10.28
CA VAL A 62 -6.10 -39.28 11.70
C VAL A 62 -4.98 -40.28 12.02
N SER A 63 -3.78 -39.76 12.28
CA SER A 63 -2.64 -40.54 12.78
C SER A 63 -2.86 -40.94 14.25
N GLN A 64 -3.14 -42.22 14.50
CA GLN A 64 -2.98 -42.80 15.82
C GLN A 64 -1.49 -42.88 16.16
N GLY A 65 -1.07 -42.17 17.19
CA GLY A 65 0.32 -42.08 17.62
C GLY A 65 0.86 -43.40 18.14
N ASN A 66 2.07 -43.76 17.72
CA ASN A 66 2.90 -44.78 18.34
C ASN A 66 4.36 -44.30 18.38
N THR A 67 4.91 -44.21 19.59
CA THR A 67 6.30 -43.92 19.90
C THR A 67 7.21 -45.09 19.52
N HIS A 68 8.03 -44.95 18.48
CA HIS A 68 9.29 -45.69 18.35
C HIS A 68 10.30 -44.88 17.54
N ARG A 69 11.38 -44.45 18.18
CA ARG A 69 12.53 -43.81 17.55
C ARG A 69 13.19 -44.86 16.63
N LYS A 70 13.15 -44.65 15.31
CA LYS A 70 13.87 -45.48 14.34
C LYS A 70 15.03 -44.68 13.73
N GLU A 71 16.19 -45.29 13.84
CA GLU A 71 17.47 -44.94 13.24
C GLU A 71 17.28 -44.73 11.72
N ILE A 72 17.83 -43.64 11.15
CA ILE A 72 17.69 -43.33 9.73
C ILE A 72 18.55 -44.32 8.93
N ASP A 73 17.93 -45.12 8.08
CA ASP A 73 18.59 -46.16 7.32
C ASP A 73 19.53 -45.55 6.25
N MET A 74 20.68 -46.19 6.03
CA MET A 74 21.80 -45.66 5.23
C MET A 74 21.45 -45.48 3.74
N GLU A 75 20.40 -46.16 3.25
CA GLU A 75 19.86 -46.01 1.89
C GLU A 75 19.18 -44.64 1.68
N ASP A 76 18.59 -44.03 2.72
CA ASP A 76 17.96 -42.70 2.63
C ASP A 76 19.00 -41.58 2.45
N MET A 77 20.20 -41.79 3.00
CA MET A 77 21.32 -40.84 2.88
C MET A 77 21.98 -40.88 1.49
N GLU A 78 21.93 -42.02 0.81
CA GLU A 78 22.46 -42.14 -0.55
C GLU A 78 21.52 -41.49 -1.58
N PHE A 79 20.20 -41.54 -1.34
CA PHE A 79 19.21 -40.77 -2.09
C PHE A 79 19.41 -39.26 -1.91
N ALA A 80 19.59 -38.80 -0.66
CA ALA A 80 19.89 -37.39 -0.37
C ALA A 80 21.21 -36.94 -1.02
N ARG A 81 22.25 -37.78 -0.98
CA ARG A 81 23.54 -37.52 -1.64
C ARG A 81 23.38 -37.38 -3.15
N LYS A 82 22.60 -38.26 -3.79
CA LYS A 82 22.36 -38.23 -5.24
C LYS A 82 21.55 -37.01 -5.69
N ILE A 83 20.66 -36.50 -4.82
CA ILE A 83 19.95 -35.24 -5.03
C ILE A 83 20.90 -34.04 -4.91
N MET A 84 21.83 -34.05 -3.95
CA MET A 84 22.81 -32.97 -3.78
C MET A 84 23.91 -32.95 -4.86
N GLU A 85 24.30 -34.10 -5.41
CA GLU A 85 25.39 -34.23 -6.39
C GLU A 85 24.96 -33.79 -7.81
N ASN A 86 23.66 -33.83 -8.13
CA ASN A 86 23.11 -33.45 -9.44
C ASN A 86 22.40 -32.08 -9.47
N MET A 87 22.45 -31.32 -8.39
CA MET A 87 21.83 -29.99 -8.32
C MET A 87 22.89 -28.94 -8.65
N GLU A 88 22.89 -28.45 -9.90
CA GLU A 88 23.64 -27.25 -10.26
C GLU A 88 23.03 -26.05 -9.51
N TRP A 89 23.75 -25.60 -8.49
CA TRP A 89 23.41 -24.43 -7.69
C TRP A 89 23.37 -23.17 -8.56
N ARG A 90 22.17 -22.68 -8.88
CA ARG A 90 21.96 -21.26 -9.21
C ARG A 90 21.66 -20.57 -7.89
N GLU A 91 22.57 -19.70 -7.45
CA GLU A 91 22.36 -18.83 -6.30
C GLU A 91 21.12 -17.96 -6.55
N GLU A 92 20.07 -18.17 -5.77
CA GLU A 92 19.05 -17.17 -5.53
C GLU A 92 18.85 -17.07 -4.02
N THR A 93 19.28 -15.93 -3.50
CA THR A 93 19.37 -15.58 -2.09
C THR A 93 17.99 -15.35 -1.51
N GLU A 94 17.37 -16.34 -0.88
CA GLU A 94 16.17 -16.10 -0.07
C GLU A 94 15.83 -17.31 0.82
N LEU A 95 16.41 -17.42 2.02
CA LEU A 95 15.84 -18.32 3.03
C LEU A 95 16.26 -18.01 4.47
N TYR A 96 16.01 -16.80 4.93
CA TYR A 96 15.68 -16.53 6.34
C TYR A 96 14.86 -15.24 6.39
N ARG A 97 13.69 -15.29 5.75
CA ARG A 97 12.64 -14.30 5.92
C ARG A 97 11.67 -14.88 6.94
N ASP A 98 11.40 -14.08 7.96
CA ASP A 98 10.44 -14.37 9.02
C ASP A 98 9.12 -14.93 8.44
N PRO A 99 8.61 -16.07 8.93
CA PRO A 99 7.37 -16.68 8.45
C PRO A 99 6.12 -15.80 8.62
N PHE A 100 6.21 -14.64 9.28
CA PHE A 100 5.06 -13.73 9.43
C PHE A 100 5.03 -12.55 8.46
N PHE A 101 6.13 -12.18 7.78
CA PHE A 101 6.11 -11.03 6.86
C PHE A 101 7.09 -11.15 5.68
N GLY A 102 6.58 -11.58 4.53
CA GLY A 102 7.24 -11.43 3.23
C GLY A 102 7.14 -10.01 2.66
N PRO A 103 7.88 -9.67 1.58
CA PRO A 103 7.65 -8.42 0.87
C PRO A 103 6.36 -8.58 0.10
N ILE A 104 5.33 -7.85 0.46
CA ILE A 104 4.09 -7.91 -0.32
C ILE A 104 4.38 -7.15 -1.62
N GLU A 105 4.47 -7.86 -2.74
CA GLU A 105 4.51 -7.23 -4.07
C GLU A 105 3.09 -6.71 -4.40
N LEU A 106 2.79 -5.53 -3.87
CA LEU A 106 1.49 -4.88 -3.95
C LEU A 106 1.29 -4.27 -5.35
N SER A 107 0.81 -5.07 -6.31
CA SER A 107 0.26 -4.55 -7.58
C SER A 107 -1.27 -4.49 -7.61
N GLY A 108 -1.94 -4.89 -6.52
CA GLY A 108 -3.39 -4.76 -6.35
C GLY A 108 -3.74 -3.48 -5.60
N VAL A 109 -4.84 -2.83 -6.00
CA VAL A 109 -5.47 -1.73 -5.27
C VAL A 109 -5.55 -2.11 -3.79
N LEU A 110 -4.92 -1.32 -2.91
CA LEU A 110 -4.93 -1.54 -1.47
C LEU A 110 -6.10 -0.76 -0.87
N GLU A 111 -7.20 -1.46 -0.62
CA GLU A 111 -8.35 -0.90 0.09
C GLU A 111 -8.11 -1.02 1.60
N ILE A 112 -8.26 0.09 2.33
CA ILE A 112 -8.25 0.05 3.80
C ILE A 112 -9.68 0.27 4.28
N ALA A 113 -10.17 -0.68 5.07
CA ALA A 113 -11.43 -0.58 5.78
C ALA A 113 -11.20 -0.55 7.29
N ILE A 114 -12.02 0.20 8.01
CA ILE A 114 -12.07 0.23 9.46
C ILE A 114 -13.35 -0.50 9.87
N ASP A 115 -13.20 -1.50 10.74
CA ASP A 115 -14.30 -2.33 11.25
C ASP A 115 -14.62 -1.94 12.69
N GLU A 116 -15.71 -1.20 12.85
CA GLU A 116 -16.31 -0.91 14.15
C GLU A 116 -17.62 -1.69 14.30
N GLY A 117 -17.56 -2.83 14.99
CA GLY A 117 -18.75 -3.62 15.30
C GLY A 117 -19.46 -4.21 14.06
N GLY A 118 -18.75 -4.38 12.94
CA GLY A 118 -19.26 -4.95 11.69
C GLY A 118 -19.59 -3.94 10.59
N GLU A 119 -19.48 -2.63 10.87
CA GLU A 119 -19.59 -1.59 9.84
C GLU A 119 -18.20 -1.26 9.27
N LEU A 120 -18.09 -1.33 7.93
CA LEU A 120 -16.83 -1.06 7.23
C LEU A 120 -16.80 0.38 6.72
N ALA A 121 -15.87 1.18 7.23
CA ALA A 121 -15.56 2.50 6.71
C ALA A 121 -14.29 2.48 5.85
N PHE A 122 -14.39 2.94 4.60
CA PHE A 122 -13.24 2.97 3.69
C PHE A 122 -12.52 4.32 3.79
N LEU A 123 -11.19 4.28 3.71
CA LEU A 123 -10.41 5.52 3.63
C LEU A 123 -10.69 6.26 2.32
N GLU A 124 -10.87 7.57 2.40
CA GLU A 124 -11.04 8.42 1.21
C GLU A 124 -9.70 8.64 0.51
N ASN A 125 -8.61 8.72 1.29
CA ASN A 125 -7.27 8.87 0.77
C ASN A 125 -6.55 7.51 0.74
N PRO A 126 -5.98 7.12 -0.42
CA PRO A 126 -5.36 5.81 -0.55
C PRO A 126 -4.09 5.72 0.31
N PRO A 127 -3.76 4.51 0.78
CA PRO A 127 -2.45 4.27 1.36
C PRO A 127 -1.34 4.46 0.33
N VAL A 128 -0.15 4.80 0.83
CA VAL A 128 1.06 4.92 0.02
C VAL A 128 2.07 3.89 0.47
N ILE A 129 2.67 3.17 -0.47
CA ILE A 129 3.76 2.25 -0.17
C ILE A 129 5.08 2.97 -0.39
N GLN A 130 5.88 3.08 0.67
CA GLN A 130 7.22 3.66 0.60
C GLN A 130 8.20 2.76 1.35
N ASP A 131 9.34 2.45 0.73
CA ASP A 131 10.40 1.62 1.33
C ASP A 131 9.88 0.27 1.87
N GLY A 132 8.89 -0.31 1.18
CA GLY A 132 8.24 -1.56 1.60
C GLY A 132 7.40 -1.42 2.88
N ARG A 133 6.91 -0.21 3.20
CA ARG A 133 5.97 0.07 4.29
C ARG A 133 4.72 0.74 3.77
N THR A 134 3.58 0.30 4.28
CA THR A 134 2.29 0.94 4.04
C THR A 134 2.15 2.15 4.95
N LEU A 135 2.03 3.32 4.34
CA LEU A 135 1.71 4.57 4.99
C LEU A 135 0.24 4.89 4.80
N VAL A 136 -0.37 5.43 5.85
CA VAL A 136 -1.81 5.66 5.92
C VAL A 136 -2.11 7.06 6.45
N PRO A 137 -3.22 7.69 6.01
CA PRO A 137 -3.62 9.01 6.50
C PRO A 137 -4.03 8.90 7.98
N LEU A 138 -3.19 9.42 8.87
CA LEU A 138 -3.38 9.27 10.32
C LEU A 138 -4.74 9.82 10.76
N GLN A 139 -5.12 10.99 10.24
CA GLN A 139 -6.33 11.68 10.65
C GLN A 139 -7.59 10.85 10.34
N GLU A 140 -7.68 10.23 9.15
CA GLU A 140 -8.86 9.43 8.78
C GLU A 140 -8.98 8.17 9.63
N ILE A 141 -7.87 7.50 9.93
CA ILE A 141 -7.92 6.35 10.84
C ILE A 141 -8.45 6.78 12.20
N MET A 142 -7.93 7.87 12.76
CA MET A 142 -8.33 8.30 14.10
C MET A 142 -9.77 8.84 14.13
N GLU A 143 -10.22 9.56 13.10
CA GLU A 143 -11.60 10.03 12.98
C GLU A 143 -12.61 8.88 12.94
N ASN A 144 -12.30 7.82 12.18
CA ASN A 144 -13.16 6.63 12.11
C ASN A 144 -13.12 5.79 13.38
N LEU A 145 -12.13 5.97 14.24
CA LEU A 145 -12.03 5.34 15.56
C LEU A 145 -12.58 6.23 16.69
N GLU A 146 -13.21 7.36 16.34
CA GLU A 146 -13.66 8.41 17.27
C GLU A 146 -12.55 8.98 18.18
N ASP A 147 -11.29 8.79 17.79
CA ASP A 147 -10.10 9.23 18.51
C ASP A 147 -9.57 10.57 17.97
N SER A 148 -8.90 11.35 18.83
CA SER A 148 -8.40 12.67 18.45
C SER A 148 -6.88 12.69 18.20
N VAL A 149 -6.48 13.39 17.13
CA VAL A 149 -5.08 13.71 16.81
C VAL A 149 -4.83 15.19 17.06
N HIS A 150 -3.78 15.50 17.81
CA HIS A 150 -3.30 16.86 17.95
C HIS A 150 -2.03 17.07 17.13
N TRP A 151 -2.12 17.93 16.11
CA TRP A 151 -1.00 18.34 15.28
C TRP A 151 -0.53 19.75 15.66
N ASN A 152 0.75 19.90 15.98
CA ASN A 152 1.39 21.19 16.19
C ASN A 152 2.36 21.51 15.04
N PRO A 153 1.99 22.40 14.10
CA PRO A 153 2.83 22.70 12.94
C PRO A 153 4.13 23.44 13.27
N LYS A 154 4.22 24.08 14.45
CA LYS A 154 5.42 24.83 14.85
C LYS A 154 6.52 23.90 15.33
N THR A 155 6.16 22.94 16.18
CA THR A 155 7.09 21.95 16.75
C THR A 155 7.17 20.69 15.91
N LYS A 156 6.28 20.55 14.92
CA LYS A 156 6.10 19.35 14.09
C LYS A 156 5.71 18.11 14.90
N GLU A 157 5.03 18.32 16.03
CA GLU A 157 4.59 17.26 16.93
C GLU A 157 3.20 16.76 16.53
N ILE A 158 3.06 15.44 16.48
CA ILE A 158 1.81 14.71 16.29
C ILE A 158 1.57 13.93 17.58
N ILE A 159 0.50 14.27 18.29
CA ILE A 159 0.16 13.68 19.58
C ILE A 159 -1.15 12.90 19.44
N ILE A 160 -1.12 11.63 19.85
CA ILE A 160 -2.28 10.75 19.92
C ILE A 160 -2.40 10.28 21.37
N LYS A 161 -3.59 10.43 21.94
CA LYS A 161 -3.88 10.03 23.32
C LYS A 161 -5.01 9.02 23.33
N ARG A 162 -4.66 7.75 23.52
CA ARG A 162 -5.59 6.63 23.63
C ARG A 162 -5.23 5.80 24.85
N GLU A 163 -5.07 4.49 24.70
CA GLU A 163 -4.49 3.61 25.72
C GLU A 163 -3.01 3.96 26.01
N ALA A 164 -2.29 4.39 24.97
CA ALA A 164 -0.94 4.91 25.07
C ALA A 164 -0.87 6.39 24.65
N ASN A 165 0.08 7.12 25.23
CA ASN A 165 0.47 8.44 24.75
C ASN A 165 1.53 8.25 23.68
N VAL A 166 1.14 8.49 22.43
CA VAL A 166 2.03 8.42 21.27
C VAL A 166 2.41 9.84 20.85
N LEU A 167 3.70 10.11 20.80
CA LEU A 167 4.28 11.35 20.30
C LEU A 167 5.19 11.04 19.12
N LEU A 168 4.83 11.60 17.97
CA LEU A 168 5.54 11.46 16.71
C LEU A 168 6.02 12.84 16.26
N TYR A 169 7.12 12.88 15.50
CA TYR A 169 7.66 14.10 14.94
C TYR A 169 7.72 13.99 13.41
N LEU A 170 7.24 15.01 12.71
CA LEU A 170 7.23 15.01 11.24
C LEU A 170 8.67 14.99 10.70
N GLY A 171 8.98 13.96 9.90
CA GLY A 171 10.27 13.74 9.26
C GLY A 171 11.31 13.01 10.11
N GLU A 172 10.98 12.63 11.34
CA GLU A 172 11.90 11.97 12.26
C GLU A 172 11.64 10.45 12.33
N TYR A 173 12.71 9.70 12.56
CA TYR A 173 12.69 8.23 12.65
C TYR A 173 12.50 7.72 14.08
N GLU A 174 12.22 8.61 15.02
CA GLU A 174 12.01 8.29 16.42
C GLU A 174 10.63 8.76 16.87
N ALA A 175 10.00 7.95 17.72
CA ALA A 175 8.71 8.18 18.33
C ALA A 175 8.82 7.96 19.83
N GLU A 176 8.04 8.69 20.61
CA GLU A 176 7.94 8.49 22.05
C GLU A 176 6.59 7.84 22.39
N ILE A 177 6.63 6.69 23.07
CA ILE A 177 5.45 5.99 23.56
C ILE A 177 5.53 5.95 25.08
N ASN A 178 4.63 6.64 25.77
CA ASN A 178 4.61 6.73 27.23
C ASN A 178 5.96 7.11 27.87
N GLY A 179 6.78 7.95 27.21
CA GLY A 179 8.09 8.36 27.70
C GLY A 179 9.27 7.53 27.17
N GLU A 180 9.03 6.43 26.46
CA GLU A 180 10.06 5.56 25.91
C GLU A 180 10.26 5.78 24.41
N ILE A 181 11.51 5.75 23.94
CA ILE A 181 11.85 6.00 22.53
C ILE A 181 11.80 4.72 21.71
N PHE A 182 11.10 4.77 20.58
CA PHE A 182 10.98 3.70 19.58
C PHE A 182 11.43 4.20 18.21
N LYS A 183 12.02 3.30 17.43
CA LYS A 183 12.43 3.59 16.06
C LYS A 183 11.29 3.31 15.07
N LEU A 184 11.24 4.13 14.03
CA LEU A 184 10.37 3.99 12.88
C LEU A 184 11.19 3.53 11.69
N ASP A 185 10.62 2.65 10.87
CA ASP A 185 11.23 2.25 9.60
C ASP A 185 11.12 3.35 8.54
N VAL A 186 10.00 4.11 8.58
CA VAL A 186 9.71 5.25 7.71
C VAL A 186 9.15 6.37 8.57
N PRO A 187 9.60 7.62 8.42
CA PRO A 187 9.17 8.71 9.29
C PRO A 187 7.74 9.17 8.93
N PRO A 188 7.02 9.82 9.87
CA PRO A 188 5.78 10.52 9.54
C PRO A 188 6.08 11.61 8.52
N GLN A 189 5.24 11.76 7.51
CA GLN A 189 5.47 12.71 6.43
C GLN A 189 4.17 13.29 5.90
N ILE A 190 4.26 14.43 5.22
CA ILE A 190 3.10 15.02 4.53
C ILE A 190 3.12 14.57 3.08
N ILE A 191 2.07 13.88 2.64
CA ILE A 191 1.82 13.53 1.25
C ILE A 191 0.41 14.02 0.93
N ASP A 192 0.25 14.77 -0.15
CA ASP A 192 -1.04 15.33 -0.59
C ASP A 192 -1.82 16.04 0.55
N ASP A 193 -1.11 16.87 1.33
CA ASP A 193 -1.62 17.61 2.48
C ASP A 193 -2.15 16.75 3.65
N LYS A 194 -1.83 15.45 3.67
CA LYS A 194 -2.16 14.50 4.74
C LYS A 194 -0.93 14.06 5.49
N ILE A 195 -1.05 13.94 6.81
CA ILE A 195 -0.02 13.32 7.64
C ILE A 195 -0.12 11.81 7.49
N MET A 196 0.88 11.25 6.81
CA MET A 196 1.02 9.83 6.54
C MET A 196 1.96 9.20 7.55
N VAL A 197 1.54 8.07 8.12
CA VAL A 197 2.28 7.34 9.18
C VAL A 197 2.39 5.85 8.85
N PRO A 198 3.43 5.14 9.30
CA PRO A 198 3.54 3.70 9.12
C PRO A 198 2.41 2.96 9.83
N LEU A 199 1.55 2.28 9.05
CA LEU A 199 0.37 1.58 9.56
C LEU A 199 0.73 0.61 10.68
N ARG A 200 1.75 -0.23 10.47
CA ARG A 200 2.20 -1.23 11.46
C ARG A 200 2.57 -0.58 12.79
N PHE A 201 3.32 0.52 12.74
CA PHE A 201 3.76 1.19 13.95
C PHE A 201 2.56 1.72 14.74
N ILE A 202 1.68 2.47 14.08
CA ILE A 202 0.52 3.04 14.76
C ILE A 202 -0.45 1.97 15.23
N SER A 203 -0.62 0.87 14.49
CA SER A 203 -1.52 -0.20 14.90
C SER A 203 -1.03 -0.92 16.15
N GLU A 204 0.26 -1.30 16.19
CA GLU A 204 0.84 -1.97 17.34
C GLU A 204 0.80 -1.08 18.60
N LYS A 205 1.14 0.21 18.47
CA LYS A 205 1.21 1.12 19.62
C LYS A 205 -0.14 1.59 20.14
N LEU A 206 -1.16 1.58 19.28
CA LEU A 206 -2.52 1.96 19.64
C LEU A 206 -3.41 0.76 19.96
N GLY A 207 -2.90 -0.48 19.90
CA GLY A 207 -3.68 -1.69 20.17
C GLY A 207 -4.72 -2.01 19.09
N LEU A 208 -4.44 -1.62 17.85
CA LEU A 208 -5.30 -1.91 16.71
C LEU A 208 -4.92 -3.25 16.09
N ILE A 209 -5.93 -4.00 15.68
CA ILE A 209 -5.78 -5.25 14.96
C ILE A 209 -5.76 -4.92 13.47
N VAL A 210 -4.77 -5.46 12.75
CA VAL A 210 -4.64 -5.28 11.30
C VAL A 210 -4.71 -6.65 10.64
N ASN A 211 -5.77 -6.86 9.87
CA ASN A 211 -5.98 -8.07 9.09
C ASN A 211 -5.76 -7.77 7.61
N TYR A 212 -5.13 -8.70 6.91
CA TYR A 212 -4.97 -8.66 5.46
C TYR A 212 -5.85 -9.76 4.87
N ASP A 213 -6.50 -9.49 3.75
CA ASP A 213 -7.14 -10.55 2.97
C ASP A 213 -6.11 -11.46 2.29
N ASP A 214 -6.55 -12.65 1.87
CA ASP A 214 -5.68 -13.69 1.30
C ASP A 214 -4.93 -13.22 0.04
N ASP A 215 -5.51 -12.27 -0.70
CA ASP A 215 -4.93 -11.66 -1.91
C ASP A 215 -4.05 -10.43 -1.62
N GLY A 216 -3.98 -9.96 -0.36
CA GLY A 216 -3.25 -8.77 0.06
C GLY A 216 -3.77 -7.45 -0.53
N ARG A 217 -5.01 -7.44 -1.03
CA ARG A 217 -5.70 -6.30 -1.66
C ARG A 217 -6.50 -5.48 -0.66
N LYS A 218 -6.84 -6.05 0.49
CA LYS A 218 -7.62 -5.37 1.52
C LYS A 218 -6.94 -5.48 2.87
N ILE A 219 -6.85 -4.34 3.54
CA ILE A 219 -6.47 -4.25 4.94
C ILE A 219 -7.72 -3.88 5.72
N THR A 220 -8.04 -4.65 6.75
CA THR A 220 -9.07 -4.31 7.73
C THR A 220 -8.41 -3.94 9.05
N ILE A 221 -8.72 -2.75 9.57
CA ILE A 221 -8.27 -2.26 10.87
C ILE A 221 -9.44 -2.34 11.85
N SER A 222 -9.25 -2.92 13.02
CA SER A 222 -10.29 -2.97 14.05
C SER A 222 -9.71 -2.71 15.45
N VAL A 223 -10.59 -2.35 16.38
CA VAL A 223 -10.26 -2.22 17.80
C VAL A 223 -10.38 -3.59 18.47
N ASN A 224 -9.53 -3.87 19.47
CA ASN A 224 -9.60 -5.07 20.29
C ASN A 224 -10.72 -5.00 21.36
#